data_AF-A0A1Z4R3L8-F1
#
_entry.id   AF-A0A1Z4R3L8-F1
#
_cell.length_a   1.000
_cell.length_b   1.000
_cell.length_c   1.000
_cell.angle_alpha   90.00
_cell.angle_beta   90.00
_cell.angle_gamma   90.00
#
_symmetry.space_group_name_H-M   'P 1'
#
loop_
_entity.id
_entity.type
_entity.pdbx_description
1 polymer ?
#
loop_
_entity_poly.entity_id
_entity_poly.type
_entity_poly.pdbx_seq_one_letter_code
_entity_poly.pdbx_strand_id
1 'polypeptide(L)'
;MRILRIDSESVSDPSHPAFGCIAHLNEILVKYDLVIASPSLETGVSIDIKGHFSAVWGIFQGVQSANSVRQMLARVRETVDRHIWVRSSGIGFVGNGSTSVGVLLASQHAAAKANITLLSQADNADYSIDENFQPESLQTWAKRACVINAQMRCYREFVVQGLEEDGYQVLDANKVPDEECCGVYDSVKTASKELYLEECRAIAQSENISDTEFKKLQDKKAKTKTERHQERKALLKERYGVEVTPGLVEKDDSGWYPQLRLHYFLTVGREQLMERDRNRAKTQIEVGENAIWKPDFNRGQLLPLVLLLEDLNIRYFLTPGVMFRGSDVELQHLKATAVQHRHIIRNYLRVSVSEKMSCVAIIQTLLSKLGLSLTYVGRFGARGERERVYQFVEPKDGRGEVYAKWQNRVVTEVSRSVVGVHQR
;
A
#
# COMPACT_ATOMS: atom_id res chain seq x y z
N MET A 1 -8.02 33.13 -13.52
CA MET A 1 -8.09 31.68 -13.78
C MET A 1 -8.85 31.01 -12.65
N ARG A 2 -9.95 30.33 -12.95
CA ARG A 2 -10.80 29.58 -12.02
C ARG A 2 -10.47 28.09 -12.12
N ILE A 3 -10.16 27.45 -10.99
CA ILE A 3 -9.71 26.07 -10.94
C ILE A 3 -10.73 25.23 -10.15
N LEU A 4 -11.07 24.05 -10.67
CA LEU A 4 -11.87 23.05 -9.97
C LEU A 4 -11.06 21.77 -9.76
N ARG A 5 -10.96 21.30 -8.52
CA ARG A 5 -10.42 19.97 -8.17
C ARG A 5 -11.57 18.97 -8.05
N ILE A 6 -11.45 17.81 -8.70
CA ILE A 6 -12.41 16.70 -8.63
C ILE A 6 -11.70 15.39 -8.25
N ASP A 7 -11.95 14.91 -7.05
CA ASP A 7 -11.56 13.59 -6.58
C ASP A 7 -12.56 13.04 -5.56
N SER A 8 -12.27 11.85 -5.02
CA SER A 8 -13.13 11.15 -4.07
C SER A 8 -13.44 11.97 -2.82
N GLU A 9 -12.59 12.92 -2.45
CA GLU A 9 -12.83 13.77 -1.30
C GLU A 9 -13.71 14.96 -1.68
N SER A 10 -13.36 15.65 -2.76
CA SER A 10 -14.04 16.88 -3.17
C SER A 10 -15.50 16.65 -3.61
N VAL A 11 -15.80 15.49 -4.21
CA VAL A 11 -17.17 15.13 -4.62
C VAL A 11 -18.06 14.75 -3.43
N SER A 12 -17.44 14.41 -2.31
CA SER A 12 -18.09 13.97 -1.07
C SER A 12 -18.03 15.03 0.04
N ASP A 13 -17.49 16.22 -0.23
CA ASP A 13 -17.41 17.33 0.73
C ASP A 13 -18.52 18.35 0.47
N PRO A 14 -19.56 18.47 1.33
CA PRO A 14 -20.69 19.38 1.11
C PRO A 14 -20.31 20.86 0.98
N SER A 15 -19.13 21.26 1.45
CA SER A 15 -18.64 22.64 1.36
C SER A 15 -17.88 22.92 0.06
N HIS A 16 -17.55 21.89 -0.72
CA HIS A 16 -16.72 22.02 -1.91
C HIS A 16 -17.56 22.23 -3.18
N PRO A 17 -17.13 23.08 -4.13
CA PRO A 17 -17.87 23.30 -5.39
C PRO A 17 -18.08 22.07 -6.29
N ALA A 18 -17.33 20.99 -6.03
CA ALA A 18 -17.44 19.71 -6.73
C ALA A 18 -18.44 18.74 -6.06
N PHE A 19 -19.06 19.12 -4.94
CA PHE A 19 -20.01 18.26 -4.24
C PHE A 19 -21.16 17.82 -5.14
N GLY A 20 -21.35 16.51 -5.30
CA GLY A 20 -22.40 15.98 -6.15
C GLY A 20 -22.27 16.35 -7.64
N CYS A 21 -21.12 16.86 -8.10
CA CYS A 21 -20.98 17.41 -9.45
C CYS A 21 -21.16 16.36 -10.55
N ILE A 22 -21.01 15.07 -10.24
CA ILE A 22 -21.09 13.94 -11.19
C ILE A 22 -22.40 13.97 -12.00
N ALA A 23 -23.52 14.34 -11.36
CA ALA A 23 -24.83 14.41 -12.04
C ALA A 23 -24.98 15.61 -12.98
N HIS A 24 -24.17 16.67 -12.81
CA HIS A 24 -24.30 17.97 -13.50
C HIS A 24 -22.96 18.47 -14.07
N LEU A 25 -22.07 17.55 -14.46
CA LEU A 25 -20.71 17.90 -14.89
C LEU A 25 -20.71 18.97 -16.00
N ASN A 26 -21.49 18.77 -17.06
CA ASN A 26 -21.50 19.69 -18.21
C ASN A 26 -21.90 21.13 -17.82
N GLU A 27 -22.77 21.29 -16.82
CA GLU A 27 -23.22 22.61 -16.33
C GLU A 27 -22.20 23.28 -15.41
N ILE A 28 -21.43 22.49 -14.67
CA ILE A 28 -20.49 22.98 -13.67
C ILE A 28 -19.14 23.33 -14.33
N LEU A 29 -18.64 22.44 -15.18
CA LEU A 29 -17.29 22.54 -15.73
C LEU A 29 -17.08 23.78 -16.61
N VAL A 30 -18.11 24.28 -17.29
CA VAL A 30 -18.07 25.53 -18.08
C VAL A 30 -17.77 26.78 -17.23
N LYS A 31 -17.90 26.69 -15.91
CA LYS A 31 -17.60 27.79 -14.97
C LYS A 31 -16.12 27.85 -14.58
N TYR A 32 -15.28 26.94 -15.07
CA TYR A 32 -13.89 26.83 -14.68
C TYR A 32 -12.97 26.79 -15.90
N ASP A 33 -11.79 27.38 -15.77
CA ASP A 33 -10.80 27.45 -16.85
C ASP A 33 -9.87 26.23 -16.82
N LEU A 34 -9.67 25.64 -15.62
CA LEU A 34 -8.87 24.43 -15.40
C LEU A 34 -9.61 23.48 -14.47
N VAL A 35 -9.69 22.20 -14.86
CA VAL A 35 -10.28 21.14 -14.06
C VAL A 35 -9.23 20.06 -13.83
N ILE A 36 -8.90 19.82 -12.57
CA ILE A 36 -7.94 18.79 -12.14
C ILE A 36 -8.73 17.62 -11.59
N ALA A 37 -8.72 16.50 -12.30
CA ALA A 37 -9.47 15.31 -11.91
C ALA A 37 -8.55 14.14 -11.57
N SER A 38 -8.89 13.42 -10.51
CA SER A 38 -8.33 12.10 -10.22
C SER A 38 -9.15 10.99 -10.92
N PRO A 39 -8.75 9.71 -10.81
CA PRO A 39 -9.51 8.57 -11.33
C PRO A 39 -10.96 8.47 -10.83
N SER A 40 -11.40 9.29 -9.87
CA SER A 40 -12.81 9.37 -9.47
C SER A 40 -13.77 9.75 -10.62
N LEU A 41 -13.28 10.34 -11.72
CA LEU A 41 -14.05 10.57 -12.95
C LEU A 41 -13.83 9.50 -14.04
N GLU A 42 -13.26 8.34 -13.70
CA GLU A 42 -12.93 7.30 -14.68
C GLU A 42 -14.17 6.66 -15.32
N THR A 43 -15.26 6.46 -14.57
CA THR A 43 -16.44 5.71 -15.01
C THR A 43 -17.74 6.52 -14.87
N GLY A 44 -18.72 6.21 -15.72
CA GLY A 44 -20.10 6.73 -15.57
C GLY A 44 -20.31 8.19 -15.94
N VAL A 45 -19.34 8.87 -16.55
CA VAL A 45 -19.43 10.30 -16.90
C VAL A 45 -19.10 10.57 -18.37
N SER A 46 -19.72 11.59 -18.95
CA SER A 46 -19.43 12.09 -20.29
C SER A 46 -19.35 13.61 -20.24
N ILE A 47 -18.27 14.17 -20.78
CA ILE A 47 -18.05 15.62 -20.86
C ILE A 47 -18.27 16.02 -22.32
N ASP A 48 -19.46 16.53 -22.58
CA ASP A 48 -20.02 16.87 -23.90
C ASP A 48 -20.05 18.40 -24.11
N ILE A 49 -19.08 19.09 -23.51
CA ILE A 49 -18.91 20.54 -23.63
C ILE A 49 -18.18 20.83 -24.93
N LYS A 50 -18.60 21.88 -25.64
CA LYS A 50 -17.99 22.33 -26.90
C LYS A 50 -17.46 23.75 -26.78
N GLY A 51 -16.31 24.01 -27.39
CA GLY A 51 -15.69 25.33 -27.50
C GLY A 51 -15.20 25.92 -26.18
N HIS A 52 -14.99 25.09 -25.16
CA HIS A 52 -14.61 25.54 -23.82
C HIS A 52 -13.21 25.09 -23.42
N PHE A 53 -12.96 23.78 -23.44
CA PHE A 53 -11.63 23.25 -23.13
C PHE A 53 -10.81 23.17 -24.41
N SER A 54 -9.58 23.70 -24.38
CA SER A 54 -8.68 23.70 -25.54
C SER A 54 -7.77 22.47 -25.61
N ALA A 55 -7.56 21.78 -24.49
CA ALA A 55 -6.68 20.63 -24.41
C ALA A 55 -7.00 19.76 -23.17
N VAL A 56 -6.56 18.51 -23.21
CA VAL A 56 -6.60 17.56 -22.09
C VAL A 56 -5.18 17.16 -21.72
N TRP A 57 -4.88 17.13 -20.42
CA TRP A 57 -3.58 16.77 -19.90
C TRP A 57 -3.68 15.53 -19.02
N GLY A 58 -2.77 14.57 -19.18
CA GLY A 58 -2.79 13.31 -18.44
C GLY A 58 -1.42 12.88 -17.92
N ILE A 59 -1.31 12.58 -16.62
CA ILE A 59 -0.09 12.07 -15.99
C ILE A 59 -0.37 10.68 -15.43
N PHE A 60 0.21 9.66 -16.06
CA PHE A 60 -0.10 8.26 -15.78
C PHE A 60 1.09 7.52 -15.20
N GLN A 61 1.11 7.38 -13.87
CA GLN A 61 2.20 6.71 -13.14
C GLN A 61 2.12 5.18 -13.16
N GLY A 62 1.07 4.60 -13.75
CA GLY A 62 0.85 3.15 -13.79
C GLY A 62 0.24 2.57 -12.52
N VAL A 63 -0.69 3.32 -11.93
CA VAL A 63 -1.62 2.81 -10.90
C VAL A 63 -2.89 2.24 -11.55
N GLN A 64 -3.41 2.93 -12.59
CA GLN A 64 -4.55 2.50 -13.38
C GLN A 64 -4.14 1.58 -14.54
N SER A 65 -5.04 0.71 -14.99
CA SER A 65 -4.81 -0.14 -16.16
C SER A 65 -4.62 0.69 -17.45
N ALA A 66 -4.00 0.13 -18.49
CA ALA A 66 -3.85 0.84 -19.76
C ALA A 66 -5.21 1.23 -20.37
N ASN A 67 -6.21 0.36 -20.26
CA ASN A 67 -7.56 0.65 -20.76
C ASN A 67 -8.23 1.79 -19.98
N SER A 68 -8.05 1.83 -18.65
CA SER A 68 -8.53 2.92 -17.79
C SER A 68 -7.98 4.29 -18.22
N VAL A 69 -6.70 4.35 -18.61
CA VAL A 69 -6.06 5.57 -19.14
C VAL A 69 -6.77 6.05 -20.39
N ARG A 70 -6.97 5.17 -21.37
CA ARG A 70 -7.65 5.51 -22.63
C ARG A 70 -9.07 5.99 -22.39
N GLN A 71 -9.81 5.30 -21.50
CA GLN A 71 -11.16 5.71 -21.12
C GLN A 71 -11.18 7.09 -20.49
N MET A 72 -10.22 7.41 -19.61
CA MET A 72 -10.13 8.73 -18.97
C MET A 72 -9.85 9.84 -19.99
N LEU A 73 -8.95 9.61 -20.94
CA LEU A 73 -8.63 10.57 -22.03
C LEU A 73 -9.81 10.80 -22.98
N ALA A 74 -10.67 9.79 -23.16
CA ALA A 74 -11.84 9.85 -24.01
C ALA A 74 -13.10 10.44 -23.33
N ARG A 75 -13.02 10.86 -22.05
CA ARG A 75 -14.17 11.44 -21.33
C ARG A 75 -14.58 12.80 -21.85
N VAL A 76 -13.60 13.62 -22.23
CA VAL A 76 -13.84 14.83 -23.02
C VAL A 76 -14.09 14.40 -24.45
N ARG A 77 -15.33 14.58 -24.92
CA ARG A 77 -15.77 14.13 -26.25
C ARG A 77 -15.34 15.07 -27.36
N GLU A 78 -15.06 16.32 -27.03
CA GLU A 78 -14.56 17.28 -28.00
C GLU A 78 -13.19 16.84 -28.54
N THR A 79 -12.99 17.06 -29.83
CA THR A 79 -11.73 16.76 -30.53
C THR A 79 -10.74 17.87 -30.24
N VAL A 80 -10.01 17.70 -29.14
CA VAL A 80 -8.95 18.62 -28.68
C VAL A 80 -7.64 17.87 -28.49
N ASP A 81 -6.53 18.62 -28.43
CA ASP A 81 -5.21 18.05 -28.21
C ASP A 81 -5.13 17.37 -26.83
N ARG A 82 -4.47 16.21 -26.80
CA ARG A 82 -4.28 15.39 -25.60
C ARG A 82 -2.80 15.25 -25.31
N HIS A 83 -2.30 15.96 -24.31
CA HIS A 83 -0.91 15.91 -23.89
C HIS A 83 -0.76 14.93 -22.73
N ILE A 84 0.04 13.89 -22.92
CA ILE A 84 0.16 12.82 -21.93
C ILE A 84 1.61 12.54 -21.55
N TRP A 85 1.82 12.20 -20.28
CA TRP A 85 3.03 11.55 -19.81
C TRP A 85 2.66 10.19 -19.23
N VAL A 86 3.32 9.13 -19.70
CA VAL A 86 3.07 7.76 -19.25
C VAL A 86 4.39 7.16 -18.78
N ARG A 87 4.39 6.55 -17.59
CA ARG A 87 5.55 5.82 -17.06
C ARG A 87 5.87 4.60 -17.93
N SER A 88 7.14 4.29 -18.15
CA SER A 88 7.55 3.12 -18.97
C SER A 88 7.01 1.80 -18.40
N SER A 89 7.14 1.61 -17.09
CA SER A 89 6.57 0.48 -16.35
C SER A 89 5.70 0.99 -15.21
N GLY A 90 4.55 0.38 -15.00
CA GLY A 90 3.64 0.72 -13.92
C GLY A 90 4.03 0.13 -12.57
N ILE A 91 3.21 0.43 -11.56
CA ILE A 91 3.39 -0.02 -10.17
C ILE A 91 2.19 -0.82 -9.65
N GLY A 92 1.05 -0.76 -10.31
CA GLY A 92 -0.22 -1.40 -9.93
C GLY A 92 -0.28 -2.91 -10.22
N PHE A 93 0.71 -3.69 -9.80
CA PHE A 93 0.70 -5.14 -9.95
C PHE A 93 -0.33 -5.81 -9.02
N VAL A 94 -1.05 -6.80 -9.54
CA VAL A 94 -2.04 -7.58 -8.80
C VAL A 94 -1.43 -8.89 -8.31
N GLY A 95 -1.70 -9.24 -7.05
CA GLY A 95 -1.20 -10.46 -6.42
C GLY A 95 0.33 -10.47 -6.37
N ASN A 96 0.96 -11.56 -6.84
CA ASN A 96 2.42 -11.68 -6.87
C ASN A 96 3.08 -11.05 -8.11
N GLY A 97 2.28 -10.45 -9.02
CA GLY A 97 2.77 -9.89 -10.28
C GLY A 97 2.97 -10.91 -11.40
N SER A 98 2.46 -12.14 -11.26
CA SER A 98 2.51 -13.18 -12.28
C SER A 98 1.69 -12.81 -13.52
N THR A 99 2.17 -13.21 -14.69
CA THR A 99 1.44 -13.18 -15.97
C THR A 99 0.89 -14.54 -16.39
N SER A 100 1.12 -15.57 -15.57
CA SER A 100 0.53 -16.89 -15.74
C SER A 100 -0.60 -17.09 -14.73
N VAL A 101 -1.80 -17.38 -15.26
CA VAL A 101 -3.01 -17.63 -14.46
C VAL A 101 -2.80 -18.82 -13.53
N GLY A 102 -2.23 -19.92 -14.02
CA GLY A 102 -1.96 -21.11 -13.23
C GLY A 102 -1.01 -20.84 -12.07
N VAL A 103 0.08 -20.10 -12.30
CA VAL A 103 1.04 -19.72 -11.24
C VAL A 103 0.39 -18.79 -10.21
N LEU A 104 -0.44 -17.84 -10.65
CA LEU A 104 -1.13 -16.93 -9.74
C LEU A 104 -2.13 -17.68 -8.86
N LEU A 105 -2.97 -18.53 -9.43
CA LEU A 105 -3.95 -19.33 -8.69
C LEU A 105 -3.26 -20.31 -7.75
N ALA A 106 -2.28 -21.08 -8.23
CA ALA A 106 -1.51 -22.00 -7.40
C ALA A 106 -0.90 -21.29 -6.18
N SER A 107 -0.41 -20.05 -6.34
CA SER A 107 0.08 -19.25 -5.21
C SER A 107 -1.00 -18.88 -4.20
N GLN A 108 -2.23 -18.58 -4.65
CA GLN A 108 -3.35 -18.24 -3.77
C GLN A 108 -3.88 -19.46 -3.02
N HIS A 109 -3.96 -20.61 -3.70
CA HIS A 109 -4.35 -21.88 -3.09
C HIS A 109 -3.31 -22.34 -2.06
N ALA A 110 -2.02 -22.32 -2.42
CA ALA A 110 -0.95 -22.69 -1.50
C ALA A 110 -0.92 -21.79 -0.25
N ALA A 111 -1.12 -20.48 -0.42
CA ALA A 111 -1.19 -19.57 0.71
C ALA A 111 -2.44 -19.79 1.59
N ALA A 112 -3.61 -20.05 1.00
CA ALA A 112 -4.83 -20.32 1.76
C ALA A 112 -4.69 -21.60 2.57
N LYS A 113 -4.21 -22.68 1.94
CA LYS A 113 -3.95 -23.95 2.61
C LYS A 113 -2.94 -23.81 3.75
N ALA A 114 -1.85 -23.08 3.54
CA ALA A 114 -0.86 -22.83 4.59
C ALA A 114 -1.46 -22.04 5.77
N ASN A 115 -2.23 -20.99 5.48
CA ASN A 115 -2.93 -20.21 6.51
C ASN A 115 -3.89 -21.10 7.34
N ILE A 116 -4.73 -21.88 6.67
CA ILE A 116 -5.70 -22.78 7.34
C ILE A 116 -4.95 -23.82 8.18
N THR A 117 -3.93 -24.47 7.62
CA THR A 117 -3.15 -25.49 8.34
C THR A 117 -2.51 -24.92 9.61
N LEU A 118 -1.89 -23.74 9.52
CA LEU A 118 -1.27 -23.09 10.66
C LEU A 118 -2.29 -22.68 11.73
N LEU A 119 -3.49 -22.24 11.34
CA LEU A 119 -4.57 -21.91 12.26
C LEU A 119 -5.18 -23.14 12.92
N SER A 120 -5.40 -24.23 12.18
CA SER A 120 -5.90 -25.50 12.72
C SER A 120 -4.95 -26.09 13.75
N GLN A 121 -3.64 -26.08 13.45
CA GLN A 121 -2.60 -26.55 14.37
C GLN A 121 -2.53 -25.69 15.64
N ALA A 122 -2.70 -24.37 15.49
CA ALA A 122 -2.73 -23.43 16.60
C ALA A 122 -3.93 -23.63 17.54
N ASP A 123 -5.10 -23.94 16.98
CA ASP A 123 -6.36 -23.98 17.71
C ASP A 123 -6.79 -25.39 18.14
N ASN A 124 -6.06 -26.43 17.73
CA ASN A 124 -6.53 -27.82 17.82
C ASN A 124 -7.98 -28.00 17.32
N ALA A 125 -8.36 -27.20 16.31
CA ALA A 125 -9.71 -27.15 15.76
C ALA A 125 -9.66 -27.34 14.25
N ASP A 126 -10.62 -28.10 13.72
CA ASP A 126 -10.81 -28.21 12.29
C ASP A 126 -11.72 -27.07 11.81
N TYR A 127 -11.19 -26.23 10.94
CA TYR A 127 -11.95 -25.14 10.36
C TYR A 127 -12.66 -25.70 9.12
N SER A 128 -13.95 -26.02 9.25
CA SER A 128 -14.81 -26.40 8.12
C SER A 128 -15.06 -25.19 7.21
N ILE A 129 -14.09 -24.89 6.35
CA ILE A 129 -14.08 -23.74 5.44
C ILE A 129 -14.38 -24.23 4.02
N ASP A 130 -15.36 -23.63 3.35
CA ASP A 130 -15.51 -23.74 1.91
C ASP A 130 -14.39 -22.95 1.21
N GLU A 131 -13.30 -23.65 0.91
CA GLU A 131 -12.23 -23.12 0.09
C GLU A 131 -12.64 -22.97 -1.38
N ASN A 132 -13.70 -23.61 -1.87
CA ASN A 132 -14.10 -23.54 -3.28
C ASN A 132 -15.13 -22.44 -3.58
N PHE A 133 -15.23 -21.44 -2.71
CA PHE A 133 -16.14 -20.31 -2.93
C PHE A 133 -15.84 -19.56 -4.24
N GLN A 134 -16.86 -19.46 -5.09
CA GLN A 134 -16.87 -18.74 -6.37
C GLN A 134 -15.62 -19.00 -7.26
N PRO A 135 -15.43 -20.24 -7.74
CA PRO A 135 -14.24 -20.59 -8.52
C PRO A 135 -14.19 -19.87 -9.87
N GLU A 136 -15.33 -19.59 -10.49
CA GLU A 136 -15.43 -18.82 -11.74
C GLU A 136 -15.00 -17.36 -11.55
N SER A 137 -15.41 -16.75 -10.42
CA SER A 137 -14.96 -15.41 -10.04
C SER A 137 -13.46 -15.39 -9.81
N LEU A 138 -12.91 -16.41 -9.12
CA LEU A 138 -11.47 -16.52 -8.86
C LEU A 138 -10.67 -16.70 -10.15
N GLN A 139 -11.17 -17.51 -11.08
CA GLN A 139 -10.59 -17.69 -12.40
C GLN A 139 -10.60 -16.39 -13.20
N THR A 140 -11.71 -15.65 -13.17
CA THR A 140 -11.87 -14.36 -13.87
C THR A 140 -10.96 -13.29 -13.29
N TRP A 141 -10.90 -13.20 -11.97
CA TRP A 141 -9.96 -12.35 -11.24
C TRP A 141 -8.51 -12.64 -11.67
N ALA A 142 -8.11 -13.91 -11.71
CA ALA A 142 -6.75 -14.30 -12.06
C ALA A 142 -6.41 -13.98 -13.53
N LYS A 143 -7.34 -14.22 -14.47
CA LYS A 143 -7.19 -13.81 -15.87
C LYS A 143 -6.96 -12.31 -15.99
N ARG A 144 -7.82 -11.49 -15.36
CA ARG A 144 -7.67 -10.03 -15.39
C ARG A 144 -6.39 -9.54 -14.71
N ALA A 145 -6.03 -10.13 -13.58
CA ALA A 145 -4.79 -9.83 -12.88
C ALA A 145 -3.55 -10.08 -13.76
N CYS A 146 -3.52 -11.19 -14.50
CA CYS A 146 -2.40 -11.52 -15.40
C CYS A 146 -2.28 -10.54 -16.57
N VAL A 147 -3.42 -10.12 -17.15
CA VAL A 147 -3.45 -9.08 -18.19
C VAL A 147 -2.90 -7.76 -17.65
N ILE A 148 -3.37 -7.30 -16.48
CA ILE A 148 -2.86 -6.09 -15.83
C ILE A 148 -1.37 -6.22 -15.55
N ASN A 149 -0.92 -7.36 -15.02
CA ASN A 149 0.50 -7.58 -14.70
C ASN A 149 1.39 -7.56 -15.96
N ALA A 150 0.90 -8.04 -17.10
CA ALA A 150 1.62 -7.95 -18.37
C ALA A 150 1.72 -6.49 -18.83
N GLN A 151 0.59 -5.77 -18.80
CA GLN A 151 0.53 -4.36 -19.13
C GLN A 151 1.47 -3.53 -18.25
N MET A 152 1.49 -3.76 -16.94
CA MET A 152 2.33 -2.99 -16.01
C MET A 152 3.83 -3.13 -16.28
N ARG A 153 4.30 -4.20 -16.93
CA ARG A 153 5.73 -4.34 -17.28
C ARG A 153 6.13 -3.39 -18.41
N CYS A 154 5.27 -3.23 -19.40
CA CYS A 154 5.47 -2.38 -20.59
C CYS A 154 4.34 -1.34 -20.69
N TYR A 155 4.10 -0.61 -19.60
CA TYR A 155 2.89 0.19 -19.41
C TYR A 155 2.70 1.27 -20.48
N ARG A 156 3.77 2.00 -20.80
CA ARG A 156 3.72 3.03 -21.85
C ARG A 156 3.36 2.46 -23.20
N GLU A 157 3.97 1.34 -23.59
CA GLU A 157 3.75 0.70 -24.89
C GLU A 157 2.29 0.30 -25.05
N PHE A 158 1.71 -0.36 -24.03
CA PHE A 158 0.29 -0.74 -24.07
C PHE A 158 -0.67 0.47 -24.11
N VAL A 159 -0.33 1.58 -23.46
CA VAL A 159 -1.15 2.80 -23.52
C VAL A 159 -1.06 3.44 -24.91
N VAL A 160 0.15 3.60 -25.45
CA VAL A 160 0.38 4.21 -26.77
C VAL A 160 -0.28 3.39 -27.87
N GLN A 161 -0.02 2.09 -27.92
CA GLN A 161 -0.63 1.19 -28.92
C GLN A 161 -2.16 1.24 -28.83
N GLY A 162 -2.72 1.20 -27.62
CA GLY A 162 -4.16 1.26 -27.44
C GLY A 162 -4.76 2.61 -27.87
N LEU A 163 -4.03 3.72 -27.77
CA LEU A 163 -4.49 5.01 -28.29
C LEU A 163 -4.46 5.03 -29.82
N GLU A 164 -3.43 4.47 -30.45
CA GLU A 164 -3.37 4.33 -31.91
C GLU A 164 -4.52 3.46 -32.45
N GLU A 165 -4.83 2.35 -31.77
CA GLU A 165 -5.97 1.48 -32.08
C GLU A 165 -7.32 2.19 -31.92
N ASP A 166 -7.43 3.13 -30.97
CA ASP A 166 -8.61 3.99 -30.80
C ASP A 166 -8.69 5.14 -31.84
N GLY A 167 -7.70 5.24 -32.73
CA GLY A 167 -7.66 6.21 -33.84
C GLY A 167 -6.94 7.52 -33.53
N TYR A 168 -6.21 7.62 -32.41
CA TYR A 168 -5.39 8.80 -32.12
C TYR A 168 -4.09 8.78 -32.92
N GLN A 169 -3.68 9.96 -33.41
CA GLN A 169 -2.32 10.17 -33.90
C GLN A 169 -1.40 10.49 -32.73
N VAL A 170 -0.46 9.60 -32.44
CA VAL A 170 0.52 9.81 -31.37
C VAL A 170 1.75 10.54 -31.92
N LEU A 171 2.10 11.66 -31.29
CA LEU A 171 3.25 12.48 -31.64
C LEU A 171 4.17 12.57 -30.43
N ASP A 172 5.48 12.38 -30.64
CA ASP A 172 6.47 12.58 -29.60
C ASP A 172 6.56 14.07 -29.25
N ALA A 173 6.59 14.36 -27.95
CA ALA A 173 6.78 15.71 -27.46
C ALA A 173 8.20 16.19 -27.75
N ASN A 174 8.35 17.48 -28.04
CA ASN A 174 9.66 18.13 -28.14
C ASN A 174 10.42 17.97 -26.83
N LYS A 175 11.74 17.76 -26.91
CA LYS A 175 12.59 17.76 -25.72
C LYS A 175 12.63 19.16 -25.13
N VAL A 176 12.24 19.26 -23.86
CA VAL A 176 12.41 20.47 -23.04
C VAL A 176 13.82 20.44 -22.43
N PRO A 177 14.57 21.55 -22.42
CA PRO A 177 15.87 21.62 -21.75
C PRO A 177 15.79 21.23 -20.27
N ASP A 178 16.77 20.45 -19.80
CA ASP A 178 16.78 19.91 -18.43
C ASP A 178 16.74 21.01 -17.35
N GLU A 179 17.39 22.16 -17.60
CA GLU A 179 17.47 23.29 -16.68
C GLU A 179 16.09 23.90 -16.37
N GLU A 180 15.23 24.04 -17.38
CA GLU A 180 13.87 24.56 -17.24
C GLU A 180 13.00 23.57 -16.45
N CYS A 181 13.12 22.29 -16.75
CA CYS A 181 12.45 21.21 -16.02
C CYS A 181 12.85 21.18 -14.54
N CYS A 182 14.13 21.37 -14.22
CA CYS A 182 14.63 21.35 -12.84
C CYS A 182 14.03 22.49 -12.00
N GLY A 183 13.98 23.72 -12.51
CA GLY A 183 13.42 24.86 -11.78
C GLY A 183 11.94 24.69 -11.43
N VAL A 184 11.13 24.22 -12.40
CA VAL A 184 9.71 23.91 -12.16
C VAL A 184 9.56 22.75 -11.17
N TYR A 185 10.36 21.70 -11.31
CA TYR A 185 10.32 20.55 -10.40
C TYR A 185 10.60 20.95 -8.95
N ASP A 186 11.65 21.73 -8.70
CA ASP A 186 12.04 22.11 -7.35
C ASP A 186 11.01 23.06 -6.70
N SER A 187 10.43 23.98 -7.47
CA SER A 187 9.37 24.87 -6.98
C SER A 187 8.09 24.10 -6.61
N VAL A 188 7.61 23.21 -7.48
CA VAL A 188 6.43 22.38 -7.23
C VAL A 188 6.66 21.43 -6.05
N LYS A 189 7.85 20.82 -5.96
CA LYS A 189 8.23 19.95 -4.84
C LYS A 189 8.23 20.69 -3.51
N THR A 190 8.77 21.92 -3.49
CA THR A 190 8.79 22.75 -2.29
C THR A 190 7.38 23.10 -1.84
N ALA A 191 6.54 23.64 -2.75
CA ALA A 191 5.16 23.98 -2.45
C ALA A 191 4.33 22.76 -2.00
N SER A 192 4.52 21.60 -2.67
CA SER A 192 3.85 20.36 -2.30
C SER A 192 4.23 19.90 -0.89
N LYS A 193 5.51 20.03 -0.50
CA LYS A 193 5.96 19.68 0.84
C LYS A 193 5.38 20.63 1.89
N GLU A 194 5.33 21.93 1.62
CA GLU A 194 4.75 22.92 2.52
C GLU A 194 3.25 22.67 2.76
N LEU A 195 2.48 22.51 1.69
CA LEU A 195 1.04 22.19 1.78
C LEU A 195 0.77 20.89 2.53
N TYR A 196 1.60 19.87 2.29
CA TYR A 196 1.47 18.59 2.99
C TYR A 196 1.78 18.71 4.49
N LEU A 197 2.81 19.48 4.86
CA LEU A 197 3.14 19.74 6.26
C LEU A 197 2.03 20.51 6.97
N GLU A 198 1.41 21.48 6.30
CA GLU A 198 0.24 22.19 6.82
C GLU A 198 -0.95 21.25 7.02
N GLU A 199 -1.21 20.36 6.07
CA GLU A 199 -2.27 19.34 6.21
C GLU A 199 -2.00 18.41 7.40
N CYS A 200 -0.76 17.95 7.58
CA CYS A 200 -0.37 17.13 8.73
C CYS A 200 -0.55 17.88 10.06
N ARG A 201 -0.23 19.19 10.09
CA ARG A 201 -0.48 20.04 11.26
C ARG A 201 -1.97 20.21 11.54
N ALA A 202 -2.78 20.47 10.52
CA ALA A 202 -4.23 20.62 10.66
C ALA A 202 -4.88 19.35 11.22
N ILE A 203 -4.47 18.17 10.72
CA ILE A 203 -4.92 16.87 11.25
C ILE A 203 -4.48 16.70 12.71
N ALA A 204 -3.21 16.94 13.02
CA ALA A 204 -2.70 16.77 14.39
C ALA A 204 -3.35 17.73 15.39
N GLN A 205 -3.71 18.94 14.96
CA GLN A 205 -4.35 19.98 15.79
C GLN A 205 -5.86 19.87 15.86
N SER A 206 -6.50 19.03 15.04
CA SER A 206 -7.95 18.86 15.05
C SER A 206 -8.46 18.45 16.43
N GLU A 207 -9.71 18.77 16.74
CA GLU A 207 -10.30 18.41 18.02
C GLU A 207 -10.33 16.88 18.22
N ASN A 208 -10.16 16.45 19.47
CA ASN A 208 -10.38 15.05 19.82
C ASN A 208 -11.89 14.80 19.87
N ILE A 209 -12.32 13.78 19.15
CA ILE A 209 -13.71 13.33 19.16
C ILE A 209 -13.85 12.09 20.05
N SER A 210 -15.06 11.85 20.56
CA SER A 210 -15.41 10.63 21.31
C SER A 210 -15.52 9.41 20.39
N ASP A 211 -15.48 8.21 20.96
CA ASP A 211 -15.62 6.96 20.20
C ASP A 211 -16.96 6.86 19.46
N THR A 212 -18.02 7.47 20.02
CA THR A 212 -19.34 7.48 19.38
C THR A 212 -19.39 8.43 18.18
N GLU A 213 -18.78 9.61 18.30
CA GLU A 213 -18.62 10.55 17.20
C GLU A 213 -17.71 10.00 16.11
N PHE A 214 -16.63 9.31 16.49
CA PHE A 214 -15.74 8.65 15.54
C PHE A 214 -16.49 7.62 14.69
N LYS A 215 -17.28 6.74 15.31
CA LYS A 215 -18.14 5.79 14.59
C LYS A 215 -19.15 6.48 13.68
N LYS A 216 -19.83 7.54 14.18
CA LYS A 216 -20.76 8.33 13.37
C LYS A 216 -20.08 8.94 12.15
N LEU A 217 -18.85 9.44 12.29
CA LEU A 217 -18.07 9.96 11.17
C LEU A 217 -17.70 8.82 10.21
N GLN A 218 -17.22 7.67 10.68
CA GLN A 218 -16.89 6.54 9.81
C GLN A 218 -18.07 6.13 8.90
N ASP A 219 -19.29 6.10 9.45
CA ASP A 219 -20.50 5.75 8.71
C ASP A 219 -21.03 6.88 7.80
N LYS A 220 -20.56 8.11 8.01
CA LYS A 220 -21.00 9.28 7.24
C LYS A 220 -20.45 9.25 5.82
N LYS A 221 -21.34 9.23 4.82
CA LYS A 221 -20.95 9.21 3.39
C LYS A 221 -20.31 10.51 2.89
N ALA A 222 -20.76 11.66 3.37
CA ALA A 222 -20.28 12.97 2.94
C ALA A 222 -19.67 13.73 4.13
N LYS A 223 -18.42 14.17 4.00
CA LYS A 223 -17.63 14.74 5.10
C LYS A 223 -16.97 16.04 4.67
N THR A 224 -17.07 17.05 5.52
CA THR A 224 -16.29 18.28 5.37
C THR A 224 -14.80 18.01 5.62
N LYS A 225 -13.92 18.90 5.17
CA LYS A 225 -12.48 18.83 5.46
C LYS A 225 -12.20 18.70 6.96
N THR A 226 -12.88 19.49 7.80
CA THR A 226 -12.73 19.44 9.27
C THR A 226 -13.12 18.08 9.85
N GLU A 227 -14.24 17.51 9.40
CA GLU A 227 -14.68 16.18 9.85
C GLU A 227 -13.69 15.09 9.43
N ARG A 228 -13.13 15.18 8.22
CA ARG A 228 -12.08 14.26 7.75
C ARG A 228 -10.82 14.36 8.60
N HIS A 229 -10.42 15.56 9.01
CA HIS A 229 -9.28 15.75 9.91
C HIS A 229 -9.52 15.14 11.29
N GLN A 230 -10.69 15.38 11.88
CA GLN A 230 -11.10 14.78 13.16
C GLN A 230 -11.13 13.26 13.10
N GLU A 231 -11.74 12.68 12.06
CA GLU A 231 -11.75 11.23 11.84
C GLU A 231 -10.33 10.67 11.66
N ARG A 232 -9.48 11.35 10.87
CA ARG A 232 -8.10 10.93 10.64
C ARG A 232 -7.29 10.94 11.94
N LYS A 233 -7.42 11.99 12.76
CA LYS A 233 -6.77 12.07 14.07
C LYS A 233 -7.25 10.96 15.00
N ALA A 234 -8.57 10.73 15.09
CA ALA A 234 -9.13 9.66 15.91
C ALA A 234 -8.63 8.28 15.49
N LEU A 235 -8.59 8.00 14.18
CA LEU A 235 -8.04 6.76 13.62
C LEU A 235 -6.57 6.56 13.99
N LEU A 236 -5.74 7.60 13.88
CA LEU A 236 -4.32 7.53 14.23
C LEU A 236 -4.14 7.30 15.75
N LYS A 237 -4.94 7.95 16.58
CA LYS A 237 -4.94 7.76 18.03
C LYS A 237 -5.33 6.32 18.40
N GLU A 238 -6.38 5.78 17.79
CA GLU A 238 -6.78 4.37 17.97
C GLU A 238 -5.68 3.44 17.49
N ARG A 239 -5.10 3.67 16.30
CA ARG A 239 -4.08 2.82 15.70
C ARG A 239 -2.79 2.73 16.51
N TYR A 240 -2.25 3.87 16.94
CA TYR A 240 -0.92 3.92 17.56
C TYR A 240 -0.95 4.03 19.09
N GLY A 241 -2.04 4.53 19.68
CA GLY A 241 -2.16 4.68 21.14
C GLY A 241 -1.25 5.74 21.76
N VAL A 242 -0.63 6.58 20.93
CA VAL A 242 0.21 7.72 21.31
C VAL A 242 -0.43 9.03 20.84
N GLU A 243 0.13 10.15 21.26
CA GLU A 243 -0.31 11.47 20.79
C GLU A 243 -0.13 11.60 19.28
N VAL A 244 -1.14 12.17 18.61
CA VAL A 244 -1.10 12.40 17.17
C VAL A 244 -0.35 13.69 16.90
N THR A 245 0.89 13.56 16.46
CA THR A 245 1.75 14.66 16.02
C THR A 245 1.78 14.74 14.49
N PRO A 246 2.16 15.89 13.89
CA PRO A 246 2.30 15.98 12.43
C PRO A 246 3.25 14.91 11.87
N GLY A 247 4.37 14.66 12.57
CA GLY A 247 5.31 13.60 12.19
C GLY A 247 4.74 12.18 12.27
N LEU A 248 3.73 11.93 13.13
CA LEU A 248 3.02 10.64 13.13
C LEU A 248 2.14 10.49 11.89
N VAL A 249 1.47 11.57 11.45
CA VAL A 249 0.67 11.59 10.22
C VAL A 249 1.56 11.25 9.03
N GLU A 250 2.71 11.93 8.92
CA GLU A 250 3.70 11.70 7.84
C GLU A 250 4.20 10.25 7.80
N LYS A 251 4.50 9.68 8.97
CA LYS A 251 4.93 8.27 9.07
C LYS A 251 3.83 7.32 8.64
N ASP A 252 2.58 7.52 9.09
CA ASP A 252 1.47 6.65 8.72
C ASP A 252 1.21 6.66 7.21
N ASP A 253 1.18 7.84 6.59
CA ASP A 253 1.01 8.01 5.14
C ASP A 253 2.15 7.36 4.35
N SER A 254 3.36 7.35 4.91
CA SER A 254 4.54 6.68 4.34
C SER A 254 4.56 5.16 4.56
N GLY A 255 3.51 4.58 5.15
CA GLY A 255 3.38 3.13 5.34
C GLY A 255 4.07 2.58 6.58
N TRP A 256 4.26 3.39 7.63
CA TRP A 256 4.91 2.96 8.87
C TRP A 256 4.08 1.92 9.65
N TYR A 257 2.75 2.03 9.66
CA TYR A 257 1.89 1.09 10.39
C TYR A 257 2.09 -0.40 10.03
N PRO A 258 2.01 -0.83 8.75
CA PRO A 258 2.25 -2.22 8.40
C PRO A 258 3.68 -2.69 8.75
N GLN A 259 4.68 -1.81 8.65
CA GLN A 259 6.06 -2.10 9.07
C GLN A 259 6.13 -2.37 10.58
N LEU A 260 5.53 -1.48 11.38
CA LEU A 260 5.48 -1.61 12.83
C LEU A 260 4.77 -2.89 13.26
N ARG A 261 3.61 -3.20 12.65
CA ARG A 261 2.86 -4.41 12.97
C ARG A 261 3.66 -5.66 12.69
N LEU A 262 4.28 -5.75 11.51
CA LEU A 262 5.07 -6.92 11.14
C LEU A 262 6.28 -7.09 12.08
N HIS A 263 6.97 -6.00 12.41
CA HIS A 263 8.08 -6.03 13.36
C HIS A 263 7.65 -6.35 14.79
N TYR A 264 6.52 -5.80 15.25
CA TYR A 264 5.93 -6.09 16.55
C TYR A 264 5.64 -7.58 16.71
N PHE A 265 4.92 -8.18 15.77
CA PHE A 265 4.61 -9.61 15.79
C PHE A 265 5.83 -10.51 15.53
N LEU A 266 6.87 -9.99 14.87
CA LEU A 266 8.17 -10.66 14.80
C LEU A 266 8.94 -10.57 16.12
N THR A 267 8.60 -9.69 17.05
CA THR A 267 9.39 -9.47 18.28
C THR A 267 8.50 -9.52 19.51
N VAL A 268 8.21 -8.37 20.13
CA VAL A 268 7.57 -8.26 21.45
C VAL A 268 6.12 -8.75 21.46
N GLY A 269 5.49 -8.76 20.29
CA GLY A 269 4.10 -9.15 20.06
C GLY A 269 3.91 -10.61 19.62
N ARG A 270 4.96 -11.42 19.60
CA ARG A 270 4.94 -12.73 18.93
C ARG A 270 3.91 -13.70 19.51
N GLU A 271 3.70 -13.66 20.82
CA GLU A 271 2.76 -14.53 21.53
C GLU A 271 1.30 -14.19 21.19
N GLN A 272 0.99 -12.92 20.93
CA GLN A 272 -0.36 -12.45 20.59
C GLN A 272 -0.73 -12.68 19.12
N LEU A 273 0.25 -13.01 18.26
CA LEU A 273 0.04 -13.17 16.82
C LEU A 273 -0.99 -14.25 16.49
N MET A 274 -0.91 -15.38 17.18
CA MET A 274 -1.77 -16.54 16.92
C MET A 274 -3.24 -16.20 17.18
N GLU A 275 -3.54 -15.63 18.33
CA GLU A 275 -4.89 -15.20 18.71
C GLU A 275 -5.41 -14.08 17.77
N ARG A 276 -4.53 -13.16 17.34
CA ARG A 276 -4.88 -12.12 16.38
C ARG A 276 -5.30 -12.70 15.02
N ASP A 277 -4.53 -13.64 14.48
CA ASP A 277 -4.81 -14.26 13.18
C ASP A 277 -6.06 -15.14 13.27
N ARG A 278 -6.23 -15.86 14.38
CA ARG A 278 -7.45 -16.61 14.70
C ARG A 278 -8.69 -15.73 14.67
N ASN A 279 -8.71 -14.64 15.45
CA ASN A 279 -9.86 -13.73 15.50
C ASN A 279 -10.14 -13.14 14.12
N ARG A 280 -9.09 -12.78 13.38
CA ARG A 280 -9.24 -12.27 12.00
C ARG A 280 -9.85 -13.31 11.07
N ALA A 281 -9.39 -14.55 11.12
CA ALA A 281 -9.91 -15.65 10.32
C ALA A 281 -11.37 -15.94 10.67
N LYS A 282 -11.70 -16.08 11.97
CA LYS A 282 -13.05 -16.33 12.45
C LYS A 282 -14.04 -15.27 11.96
N THR A 283 -13.72 -13.98 12.12
CA THR A 283 -14.57 -12.89 11.59
C THR A 283 -14.76 -12.99 10.08
N GLN A 284 -13.71 -13.32 9.31
CA GLN A 284 -13.84 -13.47 7.86
C GLN A 284 -14.71 -14.66 7.46
N ILE A 285 -14.59 -15.79 8.16
CA ILE A 285 -15.38 -17.01 7.95
C ILE A 285 -16.85 -16.77 8.31
N GLU A 286 -17.13 -16.12 9.44
CA GLU A 286 -18.49 -15.77 9.87
C GLU A 286 -19.18 -14.82 8.89
N VAL A 287 -18.50 -13.75 8.46
CA VAL A 287 -19.02 -12.80 7.46
C VAL A 287 -19.23 -13.48 6.11
N GLY A 288 -18.40 -14.47 5.78
CA GLY A 288 -18.50 -15.24 4.54
C GLY A 288 -19.41 -16.47 4.63
N GLU A 289 -20.18 -16.66 5.71
CA GLU A 289 -21.04 -17.84 5.90
C GLU A 289 -20.29 -19.17 5.69
N ASN A 290 -19.11 -19.29 6.29
CA ASN A 290 -18.13 -20.39 6.16
C ASN A 290 -17.38 -20.47 4.82
N ALA A 291 -17.62 -19.57 3.89
CA ALA A 291 -16.84 -19.44 2.66
C ALA A 291 -15.77 -18.35 2.76
N ILE A 292 -14.63 -18.57 2.08
CA ILE A 292 -13.56 -17.56 2.03
C ILE A 292 -13.17 -17.16 0.62
N TRP A 293 -13.02 -15.86 0.40
CA TRP A 293 -12.33 -15.35 -0.77
C TRP A 293 -10.82 -15.36 -0.54
N LYS A 294 -10.12 -16.36 -1.12
CA LYS A 294 -8.69 -16.63 -0.85
C LYS A 294 -7.78 -15.40 -0.93
N PRO A 295 -7.86 -14.53 -1.96
CA PRO A 295 -6.99 -13.35 -2.04
C PRO A 295 -7.08 -12.43 -0.82
N ASP A 296 -8.28 -12.25 -0.25
CA ASP A 296 -8.50 -11.35 0.89
C ASP A 296 -8.20 -12.05 2.22
N PHE A 297 -8.55 -13.34 2.32
CA PHE A 297 -8.15 -14.18 3.46
C PHE A 297 -6.63 -14.18 3.61
N ASN A 298 -5.90 -14.47 2.54
CA ASN A 298 -4.43 -14.53 2.54
C ASN A 298 -3.77 -13.21 2.94
N ARG A 299 -4.30 -12.06 2.49
CA ARG A 299 -3.79 -10.73 2.86
C ARG A 299 -4.09 -10.37 4.31
N GLY A 300 -5.11 -10.99 4.90
CA GLY A 300 -5.53 -10.73 6.28
C GLY A 300 -4.59 -11.33 7.32
N GLN A 301 -3.88 -12.41 6.97
CA GLN A 301 -3.05 -13.18 7.91
C GLN A 301 -1.59 -12.68 7.95
N LEU A 302 -0.98 -12.76 9.12
CA LEU A 302 0.42 -12.37 9.37
C LEU A 302 1.29 -13.53 9.84
N LEU A 303 0.70 -14.60 10.37
CA LEU A 303 1.41 -15.75 10.91
C LEU A 303 2.39 -16.38 9.92
N PRO A 304 2.01 -16.73 8.67
CA PRO A 304 3.00 -17.26 7.72
C PRO A 304 4.07 -16.24 7.32
N LEU A 305 3.77 -14.93 7.32
CA LEU A 305 4.78 -13.90 7.05
C LEU A 305 5.83 -13.87 8.16
N VAL A 306 5.39 -13.93 9.43
CA VAL A 306 6.29 -13.92 10.58
C VAL A 306 7.11 -15.20 10.63
N LEU A 307 6.50 -16.38 10.42
CA LEU A 307 7.23 -17.65 10.35
C LEU A 307 8.29 -17.64 9.24
N LEU A 308 7.96 -17.12 8.06
CA LEU A 308 8.93 -16.96 6.97
C LEU A 308 10.12 -16.08 7.38
N LEU A 309 9.90 -15.00 8.13
CA LEU A 309 10.98 -14.14 8.62
C LEU A 309 11.78 -14.81 9.75
N GLU A 310 11.14 -15.66 10.56
CA GLU A 310 11.80 -16.49 11.57
C GLU A 310 12.70 -17.55 10.91
N ASP A 311 12.21 -18.23 9.87
CA ASP A 311 12.97 -19.21 9.08
C ASP A 311 14.16 -18.59 8.34
N LEU A 312 14.03 -17.32 7.92
CA LEU A 312 15.13 -16.53 7.35
C LEU A 312 16.07 -15.94 8.43
N ASN A 313 15.88 -16.30 9.69
CA ASN A 313 16.67 -15.84 10.84
C ASN A 313 16.79 -14.31 10.93
N ILE A 314 15.72 -13.57 10.59
CA ILE A 314 15.78 -12.11 10.50
C ILE A 314 16.13 -11.45 11.84
N ARG A 315 15.72 -12.05 12.96
CA ARG A 315 16.04 -11.56 14.32
C ARG A 315 17.54 -11.50 14.58
N TYR A 316 18.33 -12.45 14.08
CA TYR A 316 19.78 -12.44 14.26
C TYR A 316 20.40 -11.16 13.70
N PHE A 317 19.95 -10.71 12.52
CA PHE A 317 20.42 -9.48 11.88
C PHE A 317 19.94 -8.20 12.58
N LEU A 318 19.09 -8.31 13.60
CA LEU A 318 18.64 -7.21 14.45
C LEU A 318 19.41 -7.14 15.77
N THR A 319 20.48 -7.92 15.93
CA THR A 319 21.29 -7.94 17.16
C THR A 319 22.23 -6.73 17.20
N PRO A 320 22.08 -5.81 18.18
CA PRO A 320 22.97 -4.65 18.28
C PRO A 320 24.42 -5.06 18.53
N GLY A 321 25.37 -4.30 17.95
CA GLY A 321 26.80 -4.52 18.13
C GLY A 321 27.42 -5.63 17.26
N VAL A 322 26.61 -6.42 16.56
CA VAL A 322 27.11 -7.40 15.58
C VAL A 322 27.47 -6.69 14.28
N MET A 323 28.67 -6.96 13.77
CA MET A 323 29.15 -6.45 12.49
C MET A 323 28.97 -7.50 11.40
N PHE A 324 28.25 -7.13 10.34
CA PHE A 324 27.91 -7.99 9.21
C PHE A 324 28.71 -7.60 7.96
N ARG A 325 29.33 -8.59 7.32
CA ARG A 325 30.06 -8.49 6.05
C ARG A 325 29.39 -9.35 4.98
N GLY A 326 29.67 -9.01 3.72
CA GLY A 326 29.14 -9.78 2.60
C GLY A 326 29.56 -11.25 2.64
N SER A 327 30.78 -11.53 3.11
CA SER A 327 31.33 -12.88 3.23
C SER A 327 30.79 -13.70 4.41
N ASP A 328 30.08 -13.10 5.36
CA ASP A 328 29.71 -13.81 6.60
C ASP A 328 28.77 -14.98 6.31
N VAL A 329 29.02 -16.10 6.99
CA VAL A 329 28.29 -17.38 6.79
C VAL A 329 26.78 -17.18 6.92
N GLU A 330 26.33 -16.40 7.91
CA GLU A 330 24.92 -16.14 8.15
C GLU A 330 24.26 -15.34 7.01
N LEU A 331 24.96 -14.36 6.43
CA LEU A 331 24.45 -13.59 5.29
C LEU A 331 24.45 -14.42 4.00
N GLN A 332 25.45 -15.29 3.82
CA GLN A 332 25.48 -16.24 2.71
C GLN A 332 24.35 -17.28 2.81
N HIS A 333 24.12 -17.80 4.00
CA HIS A 333 23.01 -18.73 4.27
C HIS A 333 21.66 -18.05 4.03
N LEU A 334 21.44 -16.84 4.56
CA LEU A 334 20.25 -16.03 4.25
C LEU A 334 20.05 -15.88 2.75
N LYS A 335 21.11 -15.54 1.99
CA LYS A 335 21.02 -15.39 0.53
C LYS A 335 20.61 -16.71 -0.13
N ALA A 336 21.25 -17.83 0.21
CA ALA A 336 20.94 -19.13 -0.37
C ALA A 336 19.47 -19.51 -0.15
N THR A 337 19.01 -19.43 1.10
CA THR A 337 17.63 -19.74 1.49
C THR A 337 16.63 -18.78 0.84
N ALA A 338 16.92 -17.47 0.81
CA ALA A 338 16.03 -16.49 0.18
C ALA A 338 15.92 -16.66 -1.34
N VAL A 339 17.01 -17.05 -2.01
CA VAL A 339 17.01 -17.35 -3.46
C VAL A 339 16.24 -18.63 -3.76
N GLN A 340 16.43 -19.68 -2.95
CA GLN A 340 15.71 -20.95 -3.06
C GLN A 340 14.20 -20.74 -2.91
N HIS A 341 13.78 -19.94 -1.91
CA HIS A 341 12.38 -19.70 -1.59
C HIS A 341 11.83 -18.38 -2.16
N ARG A 342 12.47 -17.79 -3.17
CA ARG A 342 12.13 -16.47 -3.75
C ARG A 342 10.66 -16.32 -4.15
N HIS A 343 10.01 -17.38 -4.60
CA HIS A 343 8.60 -17.36 -5.00
C HIS A 343 7.67 -17.23 -3.78
N ILE A 344 8.01 -17.91 -2.68
CA ILE A 344 7.29 -17.82 -1.40
C ILE A 344 7.46 -16.40 -0.83
N ILE A 345 8.70 -15.89 -0.82
CA ILE A 345 9.01 -14.52 -0.41
C ILE A 345 8.24 -13.50 -1.24
N ARG A 346 8.17 -13.68 -2.57
CA ARG A 346 7.38 -12.82 -3.45
C ARG A 346 5.88 -12.88 -3.16
N ASN A 347 5.36 -14.06 -2.83
CA ASN A 347 3.94 -14.25 -2.52
C ASN A 347 3.53 -13.54 -1.23
N TYR A 348 4.33 -13.66 -0.18
CA TYR A 348 3.99 -13.16 1.16
C TYR A 348 4.51 -11.73 1.43
N LEU A 349 5.78 -11.46 1.15
CA LEU A 349 6.43 -10.16 1.46
C LEU A 349 6.35 -9.16 0.30
N ARG A 350 5.91 -9.60 -0.89
CA ARG A 350 5.86 -8.78 -2.12
C ARG A 350 7.22 -8.17 -2.48
N VAL A 351 8.32 -8.85 -2.15
CA VAL A 351 9.68 -8.48 -2.56
C VAL A 351 10.20 -9.46 -3.61
N SER A 352 11.08 -8.96 -4.47
CA SER A 352 11.76 -9.78 -5.46
C SER A 352 13.17 -10.09 -4.98
N VAL A 353 13.53 -11.37 -4.96
CA VAL A 353 14.88 -11.85 -4.63
C VAL A 353 15.44 -12.57 -5.85
N SER A 354 16.71 -12.35 -6.16
CA SER A 354 17.40 -13.03 -7.25
C SER A 354 18.87 -13.28 -6.91
N GLU A 355 19.49 -14.23 -7.61
CA GLU A 355 20.91 -14.59 -7.45
C GLU A 355 21.86 -13.42 -7.69
N LYS A 356 21.46 -12.48 -8.56
CA LYS A 356 22.20 -11.26 -8.90
C LYS A 356 22.31 -10.27 -7.72
N MET A 357 21.43 -10.37 -6.74
CA MET A 357 21.49 -9.51 -5.56
C MET A 357 22.62 -9.96 -4.62
N SER A 358 23.33 -9.00 -4.02
CA SER A 358 24.27 -9.29 -2.94
C SER A 358 23.52 -9.70 -1.67
N CYS A 359 24.19 -10.40 -0.76
CA CYS A 359 23.58 -10.80 0.53
C CYS A 359 23.08 -9.57 1.29
N VAL A 360 23.86 -8.49 1.29
CA VAL A 360 23.49 -7.20 1.90
C VAL A 360 22.25 -6.60 1.21
N ALA A 361 22.15 -6.64 -0.12
CA ALA A 361 20.97 -6.13 -0.81
C ALA A 361 19.71 -6.94 -0.46
N ILE A 362 19.83 -8.26 -0.32
CA ILE A 362 18.71 -9.14 0.08
C ILE A 362 18.25 -8.80 1.50
N ILE A 363 19.16 -8.75 2.49
CA ILE A 363 18.77 -8.42 3.87
C ILE A 363 18.17 -7.02 3.97
N GLN A 364 18.73 -6.01 3.29
CA GLN A 364 18.14 -4.66 3.29
C GLN A 364 16.72 -4.65 2.70
N THR A 365 16.48 -5.42 1.64
CA THR A 365 15.15 -5.57 1.03
C THR A 365 14.14 -6.22 1.98
N LEU A 366 14.58 -7.17 2.80
CA LEU A 366 13.73 -7.83 3.79
C LEU A 366 13.47 -6.91 5.00
N LEU A 367 14.52 -6.26 5.52
CA LEU A 367 14.42 -5.34 6.65
C LEU A 367 13.57 -4.11 6.33
N SER A 368 13.54 -3.65 5.08
CA SER A 368 12.68 -2.52 4.70
C SER A 368 11.18 -2.82 4.88
N LYS A 369 10.77 -4.10 4.91
CA LYS A 369 9.40 -4.51 5.24
C LYS A 369 9.05 -4.36 6.72
N LEU A 370 10.07 -4.24 7.57
CA LEU A 370 9.97 -3.96 9.00
C LEU A 370 10.23 -2.48 9.32
N GLY A 371 10.47 -1.65 8.29
CA GLY A 371 10.92 -0.28 8.47
C GLY A 371 12.31 -0.21 9.13
N LEU A 372 13.16 -1.21 8.89
CA LEU A 372 14.49 -1.36 9.45
C LEU A 372 15.55 -1.39 8.34
N SER A 373 16.80 -1.15 8.72
CA SER A 373 17.94 -1.27 7.81
C SER A 373 19.22 -1.57 8.59
N LEU A 374 20.24 -2.11 7.90
CA LEU A 374 21.59 -2.15 8.44
C LEU A 374 22.32 -0.85 8.08
N THR A 375 22.98 -0.24 9.06
CA THR A 375 23.78 0.99 8.87
C THR A 375 25.19 0.63 8.41
N TYR A 376 25.67 1.31 7.37
CA TYR A 376 27.05 1.15 6.91
C TYR A 376 28.03 1.74 7.92
N VAL A 377 29.00 0.95 8.35
CA VAL A 377 30.03 1.34 9.33
C VAL A 377 31.32 1.78 8.63
N GLY A 378 31.74 1.05 7.60
CA GLY A 378 33.01 1.30 6.94
C GLY A 378 33.44 0.18 6.02
N ARG A 379 34.69 0.26 5.54
CA ARG A 379 35.36 -0.83 4.84
C ARG A 379 36.54 -1.31 5.68
N PHE A 380 36.51 -2.58 6.08
CA PHE A 380 37.54 -3.20 6.90
C PHE A 380 38.19 -4.35 6.13
N GLY A 381 39.45 -4.64 6.44
CA GLY A 381 40.25 -5.69 5.78
C GLY A 381 41.61 -5.19 5.28
N ALA A 382 42.45 -6.15 4.88
CA ALA A 382 43.75 -5.88 4.29
C ALA A 382 43.62 -5.21 2.91
N ARG A 383 44.69 -4.58 2.42
CA ARG A 383 44.70 -3.94 1.09
C ARG A 383 44.42 -4.99 0.00
N GLY A 384 43.29 -4.87 -0.70
CA GLY A 384 42.82 -5.83 -1.71
C GLY A 384 41.59 -6.64 -1.26
N GLU A 385 41.46 -6.89 0.04
CA GLU A 385 40.41 -7.73 0.65
C GLU A 385 39.44 -6.90 1.52
N ARG A 386 39.23 -5.63 1.15
CA ARG A 386 38.40 -4.72 1.96
C ARG A 386 36.92 -4.96 1.68
N GLU A 387 36.19 -5.37 2.72
CA GLU A 387 34.75 -5.56 2.67
C GLU A 387 33.98 -4.43 3.33
N ARG A 388 32.80 -4.14 2.78
CA ARG A 388 31.84 -3.23 3.42
C ARG A 388 31.25 -3.92 4.64
N VAL A 389 31.24 -3.22 5.76
CA VAL A 389 30.73 -3.71 7.04
C VAL A 389 29.53 -2.90 7.46
N TYR A 390 28.52 -3.60 7.93
CA TYR A 390 27.23 -3.06 8.31
C TYR A 390 26.90 -3.48 9.75
N GLN A 391 26.08 -2.70 10.44
CA GLN A 391 25.59 -3.07 11.76
C GLN A 391 24.13 -2.68 11.90
N PHE A 392 23.39 -3.39 12.74
CA PHE A 392 22.05 -2.95 13.12
C PHE A 392 22.15 -1.83 14.16
N VAL A 393 21.44 -0.73 13.90
CA VAL A 393 21.24 0.35 14.86
C VAL A 393 19.74 0.48 15.05
N GLU A 394 19.29 0.37 16.29
CA GLU A 394 17.87 0.50 16.60
C GLU A 394 17.37 1.90 16.19
N PRO A 395 16.28 1.99 15.41
CA PRO A 395 15.79 3.27 14.93
C PRO A 395 15.17 4.08 16.07
N LYS A 396 15.53 5.37 16.14
CA LYS A 396 14.91 6.35 17.04
C LYS A 396 13.65 6.96 16.42
N ASP A 397 12.69 6.11 16.05
CA ASP A 397 11.47 6.53 15.35
C ASP A 397 10.19 6.47 16.20
N GLY A 398 10.31 6.18 17.50
CA GLY A 398 9.18 6.12 18.43
C GLY A 398 8.43 4.78 18.44
N ARG A 399 8.88 3.76 17.69
CA ARG A 399 8.21 2.45 17.65
C ARG A 399 8.11 1.75 19.01
N GLY A 400 9.11 1.93 19.88
CA GLY A 400 9.10 1.35 21.22
C GLY A 400 7.93 1.84 22.08
N GLU A 401 7.60 3.13 21.99
CA GLU A 401 6.45 3.72 22.69
C GLU A 401 5.13 3.13 22.17
N VAL A 402 5.01 2.99 20.85
CA VAL A 402 3.85 2.35 20.21
C VAL A 402 3.70 0.90 20.67
N TYR A 403 4.80 0.14 20.71
CA TYR A 403 4.78 -1.25 21.16
C TYR A 403 4.32 -1.38 22.61
N ALA A 404 4.83 -0.53 23.51
CA ALA A 404 4.39 -0.50 24.91
C ALA A 404 2.87 -0.23 25.02
N LYS A 405 2.33 0.69 24.20
CA LYS A 405 0.88 0.95 24.15
C LYS A 405 0.09 -0.25 23.63
N TRP A 406 0.57 -0.93 22.59
CA TRP A 406 -0.09 -2.13 22.05
C TRP A 406 -0.10 -3.28 23.05
N GLN A 407 1.01 -3.53 23.77
CA GLN A 407 1.06 -4.57 24.79
C GLN A 407 0.09 -4.30 25.95
N ASN A 408 0.06 -3.06 26.45
CA ASN A 408 -0.82 -2.68 27.55
C ASN A 408 -2.31 -2.84 27.21
N ARG A 409 -2.69 -2.62 25.94
CA ARG A 409 -4.08 -2.84 25.48
C ARG A 409 -4.49 -4.29 25.63
N VAL A 410 -3.64 -5.21 25.17
CA VAL A 410 -3.89 -6.66 25.28
C VAL A 410 -4.02 -7.07 26.75
N VAL A 411 -3.09 -6.63 27.61
CA VAL A 411 -3.15 -6.93 29.06
C VAL A 411 -4.45 -6.43 29.68
N THR A 412 -4.91 -5.23 29.29
CA THR A 412 -6.14 -4.63 29.83
C THR A 412 -7.39 -5.38 29.35
N GLU A 413 -7.43 -5.81 28.09
CA GLU A 413 -8.54 -6.61 27.52
C GLU A 413 -8.63 -7.99 28.17
N VAL A 414 -7.49 -8.66 28.38
CA VAL A 414 -7.41 -9.93 29.11
C VAL A 414 -7.82 -9.77 30.59
N SER A 415 -7.41 -8.67 31.24
CA SER A 415 -7.80 -8.43 32.64
C SER A 415 -9.31 -8.19 32.79
N ARG A 416 -9.94 -7.52 31.82
CA ARG A 416 -11.39 -7.28 31.81
C ARG A 416 -12.19 -8.57 31.56
N SER A 417 -11.70 -9.47 30.70
CA SER A 417 -12.37 -10.75 30.45
C SER A 417 -12.27 -11.70 31.64
N VAL A 418 -11.16 -11.68 32.41
CA VAL A 418 -10.99 -12.51 33.62
C VAL A 418 -11.88 -12.04 34.78
N VAL A 419 -12.05 -10.72 34.98
CA VAL A 419 -12.92 -10.16 36.04
C VAL A 419 -14.41 -10.40 35.74
N GLY A 420 -14.81 -10.41 34.45
CA GLY A 420 -16.18 -10.74 34.03
C GLY A 420 -16.61 -12.19 34.24
N VAL A 421 -15.66 -13.11 34.49
CA VAL A 421 -15.94 -14.54 34.78
C VAL A 421 -16.13 -14.79 36.29
N HIS A 422 -15.73 -13.87 37.16
CA HIS A 422 -15.89 -13.98 38.62
C HIS A 422 -17.14 -13.27 39.17
N GLN A 423 -18.00 -12.76 38.29
CA GLN A 423 -19.34 -12.26 38.65
C GLN A 423 -20.40 -12.96 37.80
N ARG A 424 -20.63 -14.25 38.07
CA ARG A 424 -21.92 -14.91 37.83
C ARG A 424 -22.21 -15.88 38.95
#